data_AF-A0A3S6FKC1-F1
#
_entry.id   AF-A0A3S6FKC1-F1
#
_cell.length_a   1.000
_cell.length_b   1.000
_cell.length_c   1.000
_cell.angle_alpha   90.00
_cell.angle_beta   90.00
_cell.angle_gamma   90.00
#
_symmetry.space_group_name_H-M   'P 1'
#
loop_
_entity.id
_entity.type
_entity.pdbx_description
1 polymer ?
#
loop_
_entity_poly.entity_id
_entity_poly.type
_entity_poly.pdbx_seq_one_letter_code
_entity_poly.pdbx_strand_id
1 'polypeptide(L)'
;CLFTWAIVFTAIMLIVTLPILTGGLLMLVLDLHLNTQFYDASFNGDPVLYQHLFWFFGHPEVYIIVLPAFGVISQALSTSAGKSVFGGPAMILAMGCITVLGALVWAHHMMTVGLETDTRAFFSAITMMIAIPTGTKIFNWLSTFMGNPFSTISLDIWYALSFIFLFTLGGTTGVVLGNTAVDVALHDTYYVIAHFHFVLSLG
;
A
#
# COMPACT_ATOMS: atom_id res chain seq x y z
N CYS A 1 -0.97 -1.67 22.26
CA CYS A 1 -1.16 -0.48 21.40
C CYS A 1 -0.84 -0.86 19.96
N LEU A 2 -1.82 -0.85 19.04
CA LEU A 2 -1.59 -1.21 17.62
C LEU A 2 -0.92 -0.08 16.84
N PHE A 3 -1.11 1.18 17.26
CA PHE A 3 -0.47 2.34 16.64
C PHE A 3 1.06 2.28 16.73
N THR A 4 1.63 1.92 17.88
CA THR A 4 3.08 1.75 18.03
C THR A 4 3.66 0.73 17.05
N TRP A 5 3.00 -0.41 16.88
CA TRP A 5 3.41 -1.42 15.90
C TRP A 5 3.33 -0.91 14.46
N ALA A 6 2.27 -0.17 14.12
CA ALA A 6 2.17 0.47 12.81
C ALA A 6 3.35 1.42 12.53
N ILE A 7 3.75 2.23 13.51
CA ILE A 7 4.92 3.12 13.38
C ILE A 7 6.22 2.32 13.24
N VAL A 8 6.41 1.24 14.00
CA VAL A 8 7.60 0.37 13.86
C VAL A 8 7.70 -0.18 12.44
N PHE A 9 6.61 -0.73 11.89
CA PHE A 9 6.60 -1.25 10.53
C PHE A 9 6.82 -0.17 9.47
N THR A 10 6.22 1.01 9.66
CA THR A 10 6.44 2.19 8.80
C THR A 10 7.92 2.58 8.77
N ALA A 11 8.57 2.64 9.94
CA ALA A 11 9.98 2.97 10.05
C ALA A 11 10.88 1.93 9.36
N ILE A 12 10.56 0.63 9.50
CA ILE A 12 11.29 -0.44 8.80
C ILE A 12 11.20 -0.24 7.28
N MET A 13 10.01 0.03 6.74
CA MET A 13 9.84 0.28 5.31
C MET A 13 10.66 1.47 4.84
N LEU A 14 10.58 2.61 5.54
CA LEU A 14 11.34 3.82 5.21
C LEU A 14 12.85 3.57 5.16
N ILE A 15 13.40 2.86 6.16
CA ILE A 15 14.83 2.53 6.21
C ILE A 15 15.26 1.71 5.00
N VAL A 16 14.41 0.78 4.56
CA VAL A 16 14.71 -0.11 3.43
C VAL A 16 14.56 0.60 2.08
N THR A 17 13.56 1.45 1.92
CA THR A 17 13.13 1.91 0.58
C THR A 17 13.64 3.29 0.21
N LEU A 18 13.84 4.20 1.18
CA LEU A 18 14.37 5.55 0.91
C LEU A 18 15.76 5.57 0.26
N PRO A 19 16.72 4.70 0.63
CA PRO A 19 18.02 4.68 -0.04
C PRO A 19 17.92 4.37 -1.54
N ILE A 20 16.95 3.55 -1.93
CA ILE A 20 16.74 3.14 -3.33
C ILE A 20 16.19 4.31 -4.16
N LEU A 21 15.19 5.03 -3.63
CA LEU A 21 14.73 6.28 -4.26
C LEU A 21 15.86 7.29 -4.36
N THR A 22 16.62 7.47 -3.28
CA THR A 22 17.74 8.43 -3.25
C THR A 22 18.78 8.10 -4.32
N GLY A 23 19.11 6.81 -4.50
CA GLY A 23 20.00 6.36 -5.56
C GLY A 23 19.42 6.62 -6.96
N GLY A 24 18.14 6.32 -7.18
CA GLY A 24 17.44 6.59 -8.45
C GLY A 24 17.44 8.08 -8.82
N LEU A 25 17.10 8.94 -7.87
CA LEU A 25 17.10 10.39 -8.07
C LEU A 25 18.51 10.94 -8.25
N LEU A 26 19.50 10.42 -7.52
CA LEU A 26 20.89 10.82 -7.71
C LEU A 26 21.35 10.49 -9.13
N MET A 27 21.13 9.26 -9.61
CA MET A 27 21.46 8.88 -10.99
C MET A 27 20.79 9.79 -12.02
N LEU A 28 19.52 10.17 -11.82
CA LEU A 28 18.82 11.11 -12.68
C LEU A 28 19.49 12.50 -12.67
N VAL A 29 19.87 13.01 -11.50
CA VAL A 29 20.59 14.29 -11.35
C VAL A 29 21.96 14.22 -12.04
N LEU A 30 22.67 13.09 -11.94
CA LEU A 30 23.94 12.88 -12.63
C LEU A 30 23.76 12.89 -14.15
N ASP A 31 22.70 12.27 -14.69
CA ASP A 31 22.40 12.28 -16.12
C ASP A 31 22.10 13.72 -16.60
N LEU A 32 21.33 14.48 -15.82
CA LEU A 32 20.94 15.86 -16.15
C LEU A 32 22.08 16.87 -16.07
N HIS A 33 23.06 16.68 -15.18
CA HIS A 33 24.04 17.72 -14.85
C HIS A 33 25.52 17.32 -14.98
N LEU A 34 25.83 16.03 -15.04
CA LEU A 34 27.21 15.53 -15.05
C LEU A 34 27.49 14.56 -16.22
N ASN A 35 26.64 14.55 -17.25
CA ASN A 35 26.77 13.77 -18.48
C ASN A 35 26.92 12.25 -18.25
N THR A 36 26.45 11.71 -17.13
CA THR A 36 26.25 10.26 -17.01
C THR A 36 25.10 9.81 -17.91
N GLN A 37 24.96 8.51 -18.12
CA GLN A 37 24.01 7.93 -19.09
C GLN A 37 23.31 6.69 -18.51
N PHE A 38 22.76 6.79 -17.29
CA PHE A 38 22.07 5.66 -16.65
C PHE A 38 20.75 5.34 -17.36
N TYR A 39 19.99 6.36 -17.77
CA TYR A 39 18.62 6.20 -18.26
C TYR A 39 18.41 6.56 -19.74
N ASP A 40 19.40 7.18 -20.41
CA ASP A 40 19.28 7.57 -21.82
C ASP A 40 19.54 6.38 -22.77
N ALA A 41 18.45 5.88 -23.38
CA ALA A 41 18.50 4.79 -24.35
C ALA A 41 19.37 5.11 -25.59
N SER A 42 19.57 6.39 -25.92
CA SER A 42 20.44 6.81 -27.03
C SER A 42 21.91 6.48 -26.78
N PHE A 43 22.30 6.32 -25.50
CA PHE A 43 23.65 6.02 -25.05
C PHE A 43 23.76 4.67 -24.31
N ASN A 44 22.86 3.73 -24.60
CA ASN A 44 22.76 2.40 -23.97
C ASN A 44 22.33 2.41 -22.48
N GLY A 45 21.79 3.52 -21.97
CA GLY A 45 21.06 3.53 -20.70
C GLY A 45 19.70 2.84 -20.82
N ASP A 46 19.03 2.63 -19.68
CA ASP A 46 17.71 1.98 -19.63
C ASP A 46 16.69 2.83 -18.84
N PRO A 47 15.69 3.45 -19.49
CA PRO A 47 14.67 4.22 -18.78
C PRO A 47 13.75 3.33 -17.90
N VAL A 48 13.66 2.03 -18.17
CA VAL A 48 12.88 1.08 -17.33
C VAL A 48 13.59 0.83 -15.99
N LEU A 49 14.92 1.01 -15.93
CA LEU A 49 15.67 0.99 -14.66
C LEU A 49 15.15 2.06 -13.69
N TYR A 50 14.89 3.27 -14.17
CA TYR A 50 14.32 4.33 -13.32
C TYR A 50 12.94 3.92 -12.78
N GLN A 51 12.08 3.32 -13.63
CA GLN A 51 10.78 2.85 -13.20
C GLN A 51 10.88 1.79 -12.10
N HIS A 52 11.79 0.82 -12.23
CA HIS A 52 12.00 -0.17 -11.17
C HIS A 52 12.45 0.48 -9.86
N LEU A 53 13.43 1.38 -9.89
CA LEU A 53 13.94 2.04 -8.69
C LEU A 53 12.89 2.95 -8.04
N PHE A 54 12.16 3.71 -8.86
CA PHE A 54 11.10 4.58 -8.40
C PHE A 54 9.97 3.77 -7.76
N TRP A 55 9.44 2.76 -8.45
CA TRP A 55 8.33 1.98 -7.93
C TRP A 55 8.72 1.07 -6.77
N PHE A 56 9.96 0.60 -6.70
CA PHE A 56 10.47 -0.12 -5.53
C PHE A 56 10.33 0.72 -4.25
N PHE A 57 10.44 2.04 -4.35
CA PHE A 57 10.05 2.95 -3.27
C PHE A 57 8.54 3.27 -3.27
N GLY A 58 7.99 3.65 -4.43
CA GLY A 58 6.66 4.24 -4.54
C GLY A 58 5.55 3.29 -4.09
N HIS A 59 5.67 1.98 -4.31
CA HIS A 59 4.67 1.05 -3.78
C HIS A 59 4.77 0.89 -2.25
N PRO A 60 5.94 0.65 -1.65
CA PRO A 60 6.08 0.77 -0.20
C PRO A 60 5.62 2.10 0.40
N GLU A 61 5.79 3.24 -0.29
CA GLU A 61 5.35 4.55 0.17
C GLU A 61 3.83 4.58 0.46
N VAL A 62 3.00 3.97 -0.40
CA VAL A 62 1.55 3.94 -0.15
C VAL A 62 1.21 3.16 1.12
N TYR A 63 2.01 2.15 1.49
CA TYR A 63 1.86 1.44 2.76
C TYR A 63 2.43 2.21 3.95
N ILE A 64 3.53 2.94 3.78
CA ILE A 64 4.08 3.86 4.77
C ILE A 64 3.02 4.88 5.20
N ILE A 65 2.17 5.34 4.27
CA ILE A 65 1.07 6.27 4.55
C ILE A 65 -0.10 5.55 5.25
N VAL A 66 -0.50 4.36 4.79
CA VAL A 66 -1.71 3.70 5.30
C VAL A 66 -1.53 2.97 6.63
N LEU A 67 -0.33 2.48 6.95
CA LEU A 67 -0.06 1.73 8.18
C LEU A 67 -0.34 2.57 9.44
N PRO A 68 0.14 3.82 9.57
CA PRO A 68 -0.21 4.70 10.69
C PRO A 68 -1.72 4.94 10.78
N ALA A 69 -2.40 5.15 9.65
CA ALA A 69 -3.85 5.32 9.61
C ALA A 69 -4.56 4.08 10.18
N PHE A 70 -4.12 2.87 9.83
CA PHE A 70 -4.63 1.62 10.44
C PHE A 70 -4.45 1.59 11.96
N GLY A 71 -3.36 2.15 12.48
CA GLY A 71 -3.13 2.32 13.90
C GLY A 71 -4.16 3.26 14.55
N VAL A 72 -4.44 4.40 13.91
CA VAL A 72 -5.43 5.38 14.37
C VAL A 72 -6.84 4.81 14.38
N ILE A 73 -7.27 4.15 13.30
CA ILE A 73 -8.58 3.48 13.22
C ILE A 73 -8.75 2.44 14.32
N SER A 74 -7.70 1.65 14.55
CA SER A 74 -7.68 0.67 15.64
C SER A 74 -7.88 1.32 17.01
N GLN A 75 -7.24 2.47 17.25
CA GLN A 75 -7.36 3.21 18.50
C GLN A 75 -8.75 3.83 18.67
N ALA A 76 -9.29 4.47 17.63
CA ALA A 76 -10.62 5.08 17.65
C ALA A 76 -11.71 4.06 18.02
N LEU A 77 -11.71 2.89 17.37
CA LEU A 77 -12.67 1.82 17.64
C LEU A 77 -12.51 1.22 19.04
N SER A 78 -11.27 1.00 19.50
CA SER A 78 -10.99 0.45 20.82
C SER A 78 -11.42 1.39 21.95
N THR A 79 -11.10 2.68 21.81
CA THR A 79 -11.44 3.71 22.79
C THR A 79 -12.95 3.90 22.85
N SER A 80 -13.63 4.00 21.70
CA SER A 80 -15.09 4.11 21.65
C SER A 80 -15.79 2.91 22.29
N ALA A 81 -15.30 1.69 22.03
CA ALA A 81 -15.94 0.49 22.54
C ALA A 81 -15.58 0.16 23.99
N GLY A 82 -14.65 0.90 24.60
CA GLY A 82 -14.14 0.64 25.96
C GLY A 82 -13.49 -0.74 26.11
N LYS A 83 -13.03 -1.35 25.01
CA LYS A 83 -12.46 -2.71 24.96
C LYS A 83 -11.27 -2.78 24.01
N SER A 84 -10.43 -3.79 24.18
CA SER A 84 -9.31 -4.03 23.27
C SER A 84 -9.79 -4.38 21.86
N VAL A 85 -8.96 -4.08 20.86
CA VAL A 85 -9.20 -4.49 19.47
C VAL A 85 -9.22 -6.01 19.39
N PHE A 86 -10.25 -6.55 18.76
CA PHE A 86 -10.38 -7.99 18.51
C PHE A 86 -9.20 -8.51 17.70
N GLY A 87 -8.64 -9.66 18.09
CA GLY A 87 -7.53 -10.28 17.37
C GLY A 87 -6.24 -9.45 17.37
N GLY A 88 -5.93 -8.72 18.45
CA GLY A 88 -4.72 -7.87 18.55
C GLY A 88 -3.42 -8.49 17.98
N PRO A 89 -3.04 -9.73 18.35
CA PRO A 89 -1.88 -10.40 17.74
C PRO A 89 -2.00 -10.59 16.22
N ALA A 90 -3.17 -11.00 15.73
CA ALA A 90 -3.44 -11.13 14.29
C ALA A 90 -3.37 -9.78 13.56
N MET A 91 -3.77 -8.68 14.21
CA MET A 91 -3.63 -7.32 13.66
C MET A 91 -2.17 -6.91 13.48
N ILE A 92 -1.29 -7.30 14.42
CA ILE A 92 0.16 -7.04 14.34
C ILE A 92 0.76 -7.90 13.22
N LEU A 93 0.43 -9.20 13.18
CA LEU A 93 0.89 -10.10 12.14
C LEU A 93 0.47 -9.60 10.75
N ALA A 94 -0.78 -9.16 10.59
CA ALA A 94 -1.27 -8.61 9.34
C ALA A 94 -0.48 -7.37 8.89
N MET A 95 -0.14 -6.45 9.80
CA MET A 95 0.72 -5.30 9.46
C MET A 95 2.13 -5.72 9.06
N GLY A 96 2.70 -6.74 9.73
CA GLY A 96 3.98 -7.34 9.33
C GLY A 96 3.92 -7.98 7.94
N CYS A 97 2.87 -8.73 7.63
CA CYS A 97 2.65 -9.31 6.30
C CYS A 97 2.53 -8.22 5.23
N ILE A 98 1.74 -7.16 5.46
CA ILE A 98 1.62 -6.02 4.55
C ILE A 98 2.97 -5.35 4.32
N THR A 99 3.78 -5.20 5.38
CA THR A 99 5.12 -4.61 5.30
C THR A 99 6.05 -5.43 4.39
N VAL A 100 6.11 -6.75 4.59
CA VAL A 100 6.98 -7.62 3.80
C VAL A 100 6.47 -7.73 2.37
N LEU A 101 5.19 -8.06 2.17
CA LEU A 101 4.62 -8.21 0.83
C LEU A 101 4.63 -6.89 0.05
N GLY A 102 4.42 -5.75 0.72
CA GLY A 102 4.45 -4.44 0.09
C GLY A 102 5.81 -4.06 -0.50
N ALA A 103 6.91 -4.61 0.02
CA ALA A 103 8.24 -4.46 -0.57
C ALA A 103 8.48 -5.39 -1.78
N LEU A 104 7.60 -6.36 -2.04
CA LEU A 104 7.77 -7.41 -3.05
C LEU A 104 6.88 -7.25 -4.28
N VAL A 105 6.10 -6.16 -4.37
CA VAL A 105 5.03 -6.04 -5.38
C VAL A 105 5.17 -4.87 -6.34
N TRP A 106 6.24 -4.09 -6.23
CA TRP A 106 6.38 -2.81 -6.94
C TRP A 106 6.14 -2.86 -8.45
N ALA A 107 6.52 -3.96 -9.11
CA ALA A 107 6.44 -4.07 -10.56
C ALA A 107 5.00 -4.19 -11.09
N HIS A 108 3.97 -4.27 -10.24
CA HIS A 108 2.59 -4.13 -10.74
C HIS A 108 2.28 -2.75 -11.32
N HIS A 109 3.07 -1.73 -11.00
CA HIS A 109 2.98 -0.42 -11.66
C HIS A 109 3.61 -0.40 -13.05
N MET A 110 4.18 -1.53 -13.48
CA MET A 110 4.99 -1.65 -14.69
C MET A 110 4.49 -2.79 -15.59
N MET A 111 3.25 -3.24 -15.46
CA MET A 111 2.74 -4.43 -16.16
C MET A 111 2.67 -4.26 -17.70
N THR A 112 2.71 -3.01 -18.16
CA THR A 112 2.63 -2.61 -19.58
C THR A 112 3.99 -2.32 -20.22
N VAL A 113 5.10 -2.35 -19.46
CA VAL A 113 6.45 -2.01 -19.98
C VAL A 113 7.12 -3.16 -20.74
N GLY A 114 6.47 -4.31 -20.85
CA GLY A 114 6.98 -5.49 -21.57
C GLY A 114 7.71 -6.52 -20.71
N LEU A 115 7.42 -6.59 -19.40
CA LEU A 115 7.93 -7.64 -18.52
C LEU A 115 7.55 -9.05 -19.01
N GLU A 116 8.41 -10.03 -18.72
CA GLU A 116 8.17 -11.44 -19.04
C GLU A 116 6.86 -11.94 -18.41
N THR A 117 6.22 -12.92 -19.06
CA THR A 117 4.93 -13.47 -18.60
C THR A 117 5.01 -14.04 -17.19
N ASP A 118 6.09 -14.76 -16.87
CA ASP A 118 6.26 -15.37 -15.55
C ASP A 118 6.49 -14.31 -14.46
N THR A 119 7.24 -13.24 -14.77
CA THR A 119 7.41 -12.10 -13.88
C THR A 119 6.08 -11.43 -13.59
N ARG A 120 5.27 -11.15 -14.62
CA ARG A 120 3.93 -10.55 -14.44
C ARG A 120 3.00 -11.45 -13.64
N ALA A 121 3.06 -12.77 -13.87
CA ALA A 121 2.28 -13.75 -13.09
C ALA A 121 2.67 -13.76 -11.61
N PHE A 122 3.98 -13.72 -11.31
CA PHE A 122 4.48 -13.62 -9.95
C PHE A 122 3.98 -12.35 -9.26
N PHE A 123 4.21 -11.17 -9.85
CA PHE A 123 3.81 -9.90 -9.25
C PHE A 123 2.28 -9.78 -9.11
N SER A 124 1.51 -10.31 -10.06
CA SER A 124 0.05 -10.40 -9.98
C SER A 124 -0.40 -11.20 -8.75
N ALA A 125 0.16 -12.40 -8.57
CA ALA A 125 -0.19 -13.28 -7.44
C ALA A 125 0.15 -12.66 -6.08
N ILE A 126 1.35 -12.10 -5.93
CA ILE A 126 1.78 -11.50 -4.65
C ILE A 126 1.00 -10.21 -4.36
N THR A 127 0.70 -9.39 -5.37
CA THR A 127 -0.13 -8.18 -5.21
C THR A 127 -1.51 -8.52 -4.67
N MET A 128 -2.19 -9.51 -5.27
CA MET A 128 -3.50 -9.95 -4.81
C MET A 128 -3.44 -10.60 -3.42
N MET A 129 -2.33 -11.25 -3.05
CA MET A 129 -2.15 -11.85 -1.73
C MET A 129 -2.21 -10.84 -0.58
N ILE A 130 -1.88 -9.56 -0.82
CA ILE A 130 -1.98 -8.49 0.18
C ILE A 130 -3.43 -8.27 0.65
N ALA A 131 -4.43 -8.67 -0.14
CA ALA A 131 -5.82 -8.63 0.26
C ALA A 131 -6.12 -9.47 1.52
N ILE A 132 -5.35 -10.54 1.77
CA ILE A 132 -5.55 -11.45 2.92
C ILE A 132 -5.26 -10.76 4.27
N PRO A 133 -4.04 -10.23 4.53
CA PRO A 133 -3.78 -9.51 5.78
C PRO A 133 -4.63 -8.22 5.88
N THR A 134 -4.91 -7.55 4.77
CA THR A 134 -5.77 -6.36 4.75
C THR A 134 -7.20 -6.70 5.17
N GLY A 135 -7.78 -7.75 4.59
CA GLY A 135 -9.10 -8.25 4.95
C GLY A 135 -9.17 -8.69 6.41
N THR A 136 -8.12 -9.33 6.93
CA THR A 136 -8.02 -9.69 8.37
C THR A 136 -8.17 -8.46 9.26
N LYS A 137 -7.58 -7.33 8.88
CA LYS A 137 -7.72 -6.07 9.63
C LYS A 137 -9.14 -5.52 9.56
N ILE A 138 -9.74 -5.49 8.37
CA ILE A 138 -11.13 -5.05 8.15
C ILE A 138 -12.10 -5.85 9.02
N PHE A 139 -12.02 -7.18 8.98
CA PHE A 139 -12.91 -8.03 9.78
C PHE A 139 -12.67 -7.89 11.29
N ASN A 140 -11.42 -7.73 11.73
CA ASN A 140 -11.13 -7.49 13.15
C ASN A 140 -11.63 -6.12 13.63
N TRP A 141 -11.59 -5.07 12.80
CA TRP A 141 -12.21 -3.79 13.12
C TRP A 141 -13.73 -3.89 13.24
N LEU A 142 -14.38 -4.56 12.29
CA LEU A 142 -15.83 -4.80 12.35
C LEU A 142 -16.20 -5.60 13.61
N SER A 143 -15.47 -6.65 13.94
CA SER A 143 -15.65 -7.43 15.20
C SER A 143 -15.41 -6.59 16.46
N THR A 144 -14.48 -5.63 16.41
CA THR A 144 -14.25 -4.69 17.52
C THR A 144 -15.44 -3.76 17.68
N PHE A 145 -16.02 -3.28 16.59
CA PHE A 145 -17.21 -2.43 16.61
C PHE A 145 -18.50 -3.19 17.00
N MET A 146 -18.62 -4.47 16.63
CA MET A 146 -19.78 -5.30 16.96
C MET A 146 -20.00 -5.41 18.47
N GLY A 147 -21.26 -5.30 18.88
CA GLY A 147 -21.66 -5.36 20.29
C GLY A 147 -21.11 -4.21 21.13
N ASN A 148 -20.81 -3.04 20.54
CA ASN A 148 -20.42 -1.85 21.29
C ASN A 148 -21.62 -1.37 22.15
N PRO A 149 -21.50 -1.38 23.49
CA PRO A 149 -22.59 -1.00 24.38
C PRO A 149 -22.81 0.53 24.43
N PHE A 150 -21.85 1.31 23.93
CA PHE A 150 -21.92 2.76 23.90
C PHE A 150 -22.53 3.21 22.57
N SER A 151 -23.82 3.53 22.58
CA SER A 151 -24.59 4.05 21.44
C SER A 151 -24.19 5.46 21.00
N THR A 152 -23.11 6.03 21.53
CA THR A 152 -22.64 7.37 21.19
C THR A 152 -21.83 7.31 19.91
N ILE A 153 -22.48 7.66 18.80
CA ILE A 153 -21.81 7.84 17.51
C ILE A 153 -21.00 9.14 17.56
N SER A 154 -19.76 9.07 18.08
CA SER A 154 -18.82 10.18 18.01
C SER A 154 -18.30 10.37 16.59
N LEU A 155 -17.78 11.57 16.31
CA LEU A 155 -17.17 11.91 15.03
C LEU A 155 -16.07 10.90 14.63
N ASP A 156 -15.25 10.48 15.60
CA ASP A 156 -14.16 9.51 15.39
C ASP A 156 -14.67 8.15 14.89
N ILE A 157 -15.83 7.70 15.37
CA ILE A 157 -16.44 6.44 14.92
C ILE A 157 -16.96 6.59 13.48
N TRP A 158 -17.59 7.72 13.15
CA TRP A 158 -18.05 7.97 11.78
C TRP A 158 -16.89 7.98 10.79
N TYR A 159 -15.78 8.63 11.13
CA TYR A 159 -14.56 8.58 10.33
C TYR A 159 -14.01 7.16 10.23
N ALA A 160 -13.97 6.40 11.33
CA ALA A 160 -13.48 5.03 11.31
C ALA A 160 -14.34 4.10 10.43
N LEU A 161 -15.66 4.20 10.51
CA LEU A 161 -16.57 3.41 9.68
C LEU A 161 -16.53 3.84 8.22
N SER A 162 -16.46 5.14 7.95
CA SER A 162 -16.32 5.69 6.59
C SER A 162 -15.01 5.25 5.95
N PHE A 163 -13.91 5.31 6.70
CA PHE A 163 -12.62 4.76 6.30
C PHE A 163 -12.75 3.28 5.96
N ILE A 164 -13.31 2.45 6.84
CA ILE A 164 -13.46 1.01 6.57
C ILE A 164 -14.24 0.77 5.28
N PHE A 165 -15.33 1.50 5.06
CA PHE A 165 -16.16 1.36 3.86
C PHE A 165 -15.43 1.77 2.59
N LEU A 166 -14.92 3.00 2.52
CA LEU A 166 -14.23 3.53 1.33
C LEU A 166 -12.95 2.74 1.05
N PHE A 167 -12.18 2.42 2.09
CA PHE A 167 -10.97 1.62 1.96
C PHE A 167 -11.27 0.20 1.47
N THR A 168 -12.41 -0.40 1.85
CA THR A 168 -12.83 -1.70 1.31
C THR A 168 -13.19 -1.60 -0.18
N LEU A 169 -13.93 -0.56 -0.59
CA LEU A 169 -14.24 -0.32 -2.01
C LEU A 169 -12.99 -0.05 -2.86
N GLY A 170 -12.08 0.79 -2.34
CA GLY A 170 -10.78 1.03 -2.95
C GLY A 170 -9.97 -0.26 -3.02
N GLY A 171 -9.92 -1.05 -1.94
CA GLY A 171 -9.21 -2.33 -1.89
C GLY A 171 -9.71 -3.34 -2.91
N THR A 172 -11.02 -3.48 -3.11
CA THR A 172 -11.57 -4.41 -4.11
C THR A 172 -11.23 -3.98 -5.54
N THR A 173 -11.28 -2.69 -5.85
CA THR A 173 -10.81 -2.18 -7.15
C THR A 173 -9.31 -2.40 -7.36
N GLY A 174 -8.52 -2.36 -6.29
CA GLY A 174 -7.08 -2.66 -6.31
C GLY A 174 -6.78 -4.13 -6.57
N VAL A 175 -7.58 -5.06 -6.03
CA VAL A 175 -7.46 -6.49 -6.35
C VAL A 175 -7.71 -6.75 -7.83
N VAL A 176 -8.66 -6.02 -8.44
CA VAL A 176 -8.89 -6.09 -9.89
C VAL A 176 -7.67 -5.60 -10.67
N LEU A 177 -7.06 -4.47 -10.27
CA LEU A 177 -5.81 -3.96 -10.88
C LEU A 177 -4.60 -4.87 -10.62
N GLY A 178 -4.60 -5.64 -9.54
CA GLY A 178 -3.57 -6.64 -9.27
C GLY A 178 -3.51 -7.75 -10.33
N ASN A 179 -4.56 -7.92 -11.14
CA ASN A 179 -4.56 -8.86 -12.24
C ASN A 179 -3.90 -8.27 -13.49
N THR A 180 -2.73 -8.78 -13.85
CA THR A 180 -1.96 -8.31 -15.02
C THR A 180 -2.74 -8.33 -16.35
N ALA A 181 -3.63 -9.31 -16.57
CA ALA A 181 -4.40 -9.39 -17.82
C ALA A 181 -5.47 -8.30 -17.91
N VAL A 182 -6.01 -7.90 -16.76
CA VAL A 182 -6.98 -6.80 -16.66
C VAL A 182 -6.25 -5.45 -16.71
N ASP A 183 -5.10 -5.35 -16.04
CA ASP A 183 -4.32 -4.11 -15.97
C ASP A 183 -3.93 -3.61 -17.36
N VAL A 184 -3.64 -4.50 -18.33
CA VAL A 184 -3.39 -4.08 -19.74
C VAL A 184 -4.49 -3.18 -20.31
N ALA A 185 -5.75 -3.36 -19.91
CA ALA A 185 -6.87 -2.53 -20.35
C ALA A 185 -7.15 -1.31 -19.46
N LEU A 186 -6.67 -1.33 -18.20
CA LEU A 186 -7.00 -0.31 -17.20
C LEU A 186 -5.81 0.60 -16.85
N HIS A 187 -4.59 0.23 -17.23
CA HIS A 187 -3.36 0.96 -16.96
C HIS A 187 -3.46 2.40 -17.51
N ASP A 188 -3.00 3.38 -16.71
CA ASP A 188 -3.07 4.81 -17.03
C ASP A 188 -4.47 5.35 -17.36
N THR A 189 -5.54 4.65 -16.94
CA THR A 189 -6.92 5.15 -17.08
C THR A 189 -7.44 5.76 -15.77
N TYR A 190 -8.60 6.41 -15.85
CA TYR A 190 -9.31 6.92 -14.67
C TYR A 190 -9.69 5.84 -13.64
N TYR A 191 -9.65 4.55 -14.01
CA TYR A 191 -9.88 3.46 -13.06
C TYR A 191 -8.78 3.42 -11.99
N VAL A 192 -7.51 3.56 -12.39
CA VAL A 192 -6.36 3.59 -11.46
C VAL A 192 -6.43 4.82 -10.56
N ILE A 193 -6.78 5.98 -11.15
CA ILE A 193 -6.98 7.23 -10.40
C ILE A 193 -8.07 7.03 -9.34
N ALA A 194 -9.24 6.50 -9.72
CA ALA A 194 -10.35 6.29 -8.79
C ALA A 194 -9.99 5.30 -7.68
N HIS A 195 -9.36 4.17 -8.03
CA HIS A 195 -8.85 3.19 -7.07
C HIS A 195 -7.97 3.85 -6.01
N PHE A 196 -6.97 4.61 -6.45
CA PHE A 196 -6.00 5.26 -5.58
C PHE A 196 -6.65 6.32 -4.68
N HIS A 197 -7.59 7.11 -5.23
CA HIS A 197 -8.32 8.10 -4.44
C HIS A 197 -9.19 7.43 -3.37
N PHE A 198 -9.86 6.30 -3.64
CA PHE A 198 -10.61 5.59 -2.58
C PHE A 198 -9.74 5.11 -1.42
N VAL A 199 -8.50 4.70 -1.67
CA VAL A 199 -7.60 4.18 -0.62
C VAL A 199 -6.78 5.25 0.08
N LEU A 200 -6.51 6.40 -0.56
CA LEU A 200 -5.71 7.49 0.01
C LEU A 200 -6.48 8.73 0.44
N SER A 201 -7.65 9.02 -0.12
CA SER A 201 -8.35 10.28 0.17
C SER A 201 -8.98 10.32 1.57
N LEU A 202 -8.53 9.46 2.50
CA LEU A 202 -8.90 9.33 3.92
C LEU A 202 -10.09 10.24 4.26
N GLY A 203 -11.30 9.73 3.98
CA GLY A 203 -12.54 10.51 3.94
C GLY A 203 -12.78 11.41 5.14
#